data_AF-A0A356KDX2-F1
#
_entry.id   AF-A0A356KDX2-F1
#
_cell.length_a   1.000
_cell.length_b   1.000
_cell.length_c   1.000
_cell.angle_alpha   90.00
_cell.angle_beta   90.00
_cell.angle_gamma   90.00
#
_symmetry.space_group_name_H-M   'P 1'
#
loop_
_entity.id
_entity.type
_entity.pdbx_description
1 polymer ?
#
loop_
_entity_poly.entity_id
_entity_poly.type
_entity_poly.pdbx_seq_one_letter_code
_entity_poly.pdbx_strand_id
1 'polypeptide(L)'
;MQPEELIRQATSEYSLDDVRNDTVETVSVLAVEELASLIEKAVAERTADLRRELEAARQQLSSFAGDGLEAEAAEAALEAEARALEAKAEAEQRAAQAESRARQLEDELAIAKEEAGGADPEVEQKLKDLEADKAQLEQDLAAAKAAAADTAKLDELTGENEKLQAQVKDLEDQLKLAKEAAEQVEEIEEAAEPVTDSDLRHARRLAEAFLEEVFMDDEEKSNKAIADDKVEQVLEKELGAAYKQYVKRVKPAVRAEGSAWEETLAAMKKRSW
;
A
#
# COMPACT_ATOMS: atom_id res chain seq x y z
N MET A 1 -35.48 -14.50 -9.35
CA MET A 1 -35.80 -13.08 -9.59
C MET A 1 -34.53 -12.31 -9.37
N GLN A 2 -34.20 -11.36 -10.24
CA GLN A 2 -33.04 -10.51 -10.01
C GLN A 2 -33.33 -9.56 -8.83
N PRO A 3 -32.34 -9.21 -7.98
CA PRO A 3 -32.54 -8.28 -6.85
C PRO A 3 -33.15 -6.94 -7.29
N GLU A 4 -32.79 -6.51 -8.50
CA GLU A 4 -33.34 -5.32 -9.14
C GLU A 4 -34.84 -5.44 -9.44
N GLU A 5 -35.35 -6.63 -9.78
CA GLU A 5 -36.78 -6.86 -10.01
C GLU A 5 -37.58 -6.81 -8.71
N LEU A 6 -37.03 -7.32 -7.60
CA LEU A 6 -37.67 -7.26 -6.28
C LEU A 6 -37.75 -5.82 -5.76
N ILE A 7 -36.69 -5.03 -5.92
CA ILE A 7 -36.67 -3.60 -5.57
C ILE A 7 -37.70 -2.84 -6.42
N ARG A 8 -37.78 -3.15 -7.72
CA ARG A 8 -38.76 -2.52 -8.63
C ARG A 8 -40.19 -2.90 -8.31
N GLN A 9 -40.44 -4.14 -7.91
CA GLN A 9 -41.76 -4.60 -7.51
C GLN A 9 -42.21 -3.90 -6.22
N ALA A 10 -41.32 -3.82 -5.22
CA ALA A 10 -41.55 -3.09 -3.97
C ALA A 10 -41.80 -1.59 -4.17
N THR A 11 -41.14 -0.96 -5.17
CA THR A 11 -41.43 0.45 -5.51
C THR A 11 -42.67 0.65 -6.38
N SER A 12 -43.18 -0.41 -7.02
CA SER A 12 -44.36 -0.33 -7.90
C SER A 12 -45.69 -0.50 -7.16
N GLU A 13 -45.67 -1.11 -5.97
CA GLU A 13 -46.87 -1.40 -5.18
C GLU A 13 -47.24 -0.27 -4.20
N TYR A 14 -46.34 0.70 -3.96
CA TYR A 14 -46.58 1.81 -3.04
C TYR A 14 -46.39 3.16 -3.76
N SER A 15 -47.49 3.82 -4.11
CA SER A 15 -47.42 5.18 -4.64
C SER A 15 -47.24 6.18 -3.49
N LEU A 16 -46.47 7.24 -3.73
CA LEU A 16 -46.27 8.35 -2.79
C LEU A 16 -47.60 9.05 -2.40
N ASP A 17 -48.66 8.86 -3.18
CA ASP A 17 -50.01 9.36 -2.88
C ASP A 17 -50.78 8.45 -1.91
N ASP A 18 -50.48 7.15 -1.84
CA ASP A 18 -51.08 6.22 -0.84
C ASP A 18 -50.54 6.49 0.58
N VAL A 19 -49.31 7.01 0.69
CA VAL A 19 -48.69 7.43 1.96
C VAL A 19 -49.37 8.69 2.54
N ARG A 20 -50.10 9.45 1.71
CA ARG A 20 -50.57 10.79 2.07
C ARG A 20 -52.05 10.89 2.41
N ASN A 21 -52.85 9.85 2.15
CA ASN A 21 -54.29 9.85 2.41
C ASN A 21 -54.74 8.60 3.19
N ASP A 22 -55.14 8.86 4.43
CA ASP A 22 -55.95 8.04 5.34
C ASP A 22 -55.35 6.77 5.99
N THR A 23 -55.36 6.77 7.33
CA THR A 23 -55.00 5.70 8.31
C THR A 23 -53.50 5.37 8.49
N VAL A 24 -52.76 6.35 9.02
CA VAL A 24 -51.30 6.33 9.19
C VAL A 24 -50.78 5.39 10.30
N GLU A 25 -51.59 4.95 11.27
CA GLU A 25 -51.07 4.17 12.41
C GLU A 25 -51.02 2.64 12.18
N THR A 26 -51.91 2.07 11.38
CA THR A 26 -51.93 0.61 11.11
C THR A 26 -51.27 0.20 9.80
N VAL A 27 -51.25 1.09 8.79
CA VAL A 27 -50.61 0.80 7.49
C VAL A 27 -49.09 1.02 7.54
N SER A 28 -48.59 1.93 8.39
CA SER A 28 -47.15 2.20 8.49
C SER A 28 -46.34 1.11 9.19
N VAL A 29 -46.90 0.37 10.15
CA VAL A 29 -46.16 -0.69 10.86
C VAL A 29 -46.11 -1.97 10.02
N LEU A 30 -47.24 -2.38 9.42
CA LEU A 30 -47.29 -3.57 8.55
C LEU A 30 -46.46 -3.41 7.28
N ALA A 31 -46.47 -2.23 6.65
CA ALA A 31 -45.64 -1.99 5.46
C ALA A 31 -44.15 -1.92 5.77
N VAL A 32 -43.77 -1.43 6.96
CA VAL A 32 -42.35 -1.41 7.41
C VAL A 32 -41.88 -2.80 7.82
N GLU A 33 -42.72 -3.61 8.47
CA GLU A 33 -42.41 -5.01 8.80
C GLU A 33 -42.30 -5.89 7.55
N GLU A 34 -43.18 -5.71 6.56
CA GLU A 34 -43.08 -6.41 5.26
C GLU A 34 -41.83 -5.97 4.49
N LEU A 35 -41.51 -4.66 4.48
CA LEU A 35 -40.27 -4.16 3.87
C LEU A 35 -39.02 -4.68 4.58
N ALA A 36 -39.02 -4.73 5.91
CA ALA A 36 -37.92 -5.28 6.70
C ALA A 36 -37.74 -6.77 6.39
N SER A 37 -38.82 -7.54 6.32
CA SER A 37 -38.81 -8.96 5.94
C SER A 37 -38.30 -9.19 4.52
N LEU A 38 -38.69 -8.34 3.56
CA LEU A 38 -38.20 -8.40 2.18
C LEU A 38 -36.71 -8.05 2.09
N ILE A 39 -36.24 -7.07 2.86
CA ILE A 39 -34.82 -6.71 2.93
C ILE A 39 -34.01 -7.85 3.58
N GLU A 40 -34.47 -8.41 4.69
CA GLU A 40 -33.82 -9.55 5.34
C GLU A 40 -33.72 -10.75 4.41
N LYS A 41 -34.79 -11.05 3.65
CA LYS A 41 -34.79 -12.13 2.67
C LYS A 41 -33.84 -11.85 1.52
N ALA A 42 -33.81 -10.63 0.99
CA ALA A 42 -32.90 -10.23 -0.09
C ALA A 42 -31.43 -10.29 0.35
N VAL A 43 -31.13 -9.87 1.59
CA VAL A 43 -29.79 -9.96 2.19
C VAL A 43 -29.41 -11.43 2.39
N ALA A 44 -30.31 -12.28 2.89
CA ALA A 44 -30.05 -13.71 3.07
C ALA A 44 -29.79 -14.42 1.73
N GLU A 45 -30.60 -14.12 0.70
CA GLU A 45 -30.41 -14.66 -0.66
C GLU A 45 -29.08 -14.21 -1.26
N ARG A 46 -28.74 -12.93 -1.16
CA ARG A 46 -27.46 -12.41 -1.67
C ARG A 46 -26.26 -13.00 -0.93
N THR A 47 -26.38 -13.21 0.38
CA THR A 47 -25.32 -13.84 1.19
C THR A 47 -25.14 -15.31 0.82
N ALA A 48 -26.23 -16.03 0.54
CA ALA A 48 -26.17 -17.41 0.06
C ALA A 48 -25.54 -17.51 -1.34
N ASP A 49 -25.82 -16.56 -2.22
CA ASP A 49 -25.22 -16.51 -3.56
C ASP A 49 -23.72 -16.17 -3.50
N LEU A 50 -23.32 -15.19 -2.68
CA LEU A 50 -21.89 -14.89 -2.46
C LEU A 50 -21.13 -16.09 -1.88
N ARG A 51 -21.75 -16.86 -0.97
CA ARG A 51 -21.16 -18.11 -0.46
C ARG A 51 -20.96 -19.14 -1.57
N ARG A 52 -21.93 -19.33 -2.47
CA ARG A 52 -21.78 -20.24 -3.62
C ARG A 52 -20.71 -19.78 -4.60
N GLU A 53 -20.62 -18.47 -4.86
CA GLU A 53 -19.58 -17.88 -5.73
C GLU A 53 -18.18 -18.10 -5.12
N LEU A 54 -18.04 -17.92 -3.81
CA LEU A 54 -16.79 -18.15 -3.08
C LEU A 54 -16.41 -19.64 -3.09
N GLU A 55 -17.37 -20.54 -2.92
CA GLU A 55 -17.16 -21.99 -2.97
C GLU A 55 -16.79 -22.49 -4.38
N ALA A 56 -17.38 -21.90 -5.42
CA ALA A 56 -16.99 -22.15 -6.81
C ALA A 56 -15.58 -21.64 -7.13
N ALA A 57 -15.21 -20.45 -6.63
CA ALA A 57 -13.85 -19.92 -6.76
C ALA A 57 -12.83 -20.79 -6.03
N ARG A 58 -13.18 -21.34 -4.85
CA ARG A 58 -12.35 -22.31 -4.11
C ARG A 58 -12.14 -23.60 -4.90
N GLN A 59 -13.20 -24.17 -5.49
CA GLN A 59 -13.06 -25.36 -6.34
C GLN A 59 -12.20 -25.11 -7.59
N GLN A 60 -12.26 -23.90 -8.15
CA GLN A 60 -11.36 -23.53 -9.24
C GLN A 60 -9.92 -23.42 -8.75
N LEU A 61 -9.67 -22.75 -7.64
CA LEU A 61 -8.33 -22.63 -7.03
C LEU A 61 -7.73 -24.00 -6.67
N SER A 62 -8.51 -24.91 -6.09
CA SER A 62 -8.06 -26.27 -5.78
C SER A 62 -7.77 -27.11 -7.03
N SER A 63 -8.44 -26.82 -8.16
CA SER A 63 -8.12 -27.46 -9.44
C SER A 63 -6.82 -26.94 -10.07
N PHE A 64 -6.35 -25.74 -9.69
CA PHE A 64 -5.08 -25.17 -10.14
C PHE A 64 -3.91 -25.47 -9.19
N ALA A 65 -4.17 -25.67 -7.89
CA ALA A 65 -3.17 -25.98 -6.89
C ALA A 65 -2.90 -27.50 -6.80
N GLY A 66 -2.08 -28.01 -7.70
CA GLY A 66 -1.47 -29.34 -7.52
C GLY A 66 -0.47 -29.34 -6.37
N ASP A 67 -0.61 -30.32 -5.46
CA ASP A 67 0.29 -30.72 -4.36
C ASP A 67 1.31 -29.67 -3.86
N GLY A 68 0.97 -28.95 -2.79
CA GLY A 68 1.95 -28.16 -2.06
C GLY A 68 1.38 -27.61 -0.75
N LEU A 69 2.11 -27.81 0.36
CA LEU A 69 1.83 -27.27 1.70
C LEU A 69 1.55 -25.75 1.73
N GLU A 70 1.92 -25.02 0.67
CA GLU A 70 1.61 -23.60 0.47
C GLU A 70 0.13 -23.35 0.13
N ALA A 71 -0.52 -24.27 -0.59
CA ALA A 71 -1.95 -24.17 -0.90
C ALA A 71 -2.82 -24.39 0.34
N GLU A 72 -2.43 -25.34 1.19
CA GLU A 72 -3.12 -25.64 2.45
C GLU A 72 -2.95 -24.50 3.47
N ALA A 73 -1.77 -23.86 3.51
CA ALA A 73 -1.53 -22.67 4.31
C ALA A 73 -2.30 -21.44 3.81
N ALA A 74 -2.40 -21.26 2.49
CA ALA A 74 -3.21 -20.19 1.89
C ALA A 74 -4.72 -20.41 2.10
N GLU A 75 -5.19 -21.66 2.02
CA GLU A 75 -6.58 -22.03 2.30
C GLU A 75 -6.94 -21.82 3.77
N ALA A 76 -6.05 -22.20 4.70
CA ALA A 76 -6.22 -21.93 6.13
C ALA A 76 -6.23 -20.42 6.46
N ALA A 77 -5.41 -19.62 5.77
CA ALA A 77 -5.40 -18.17 5.92
C ALA A 77 -6.72 -17.53 5.44
N LEU A 78 -7.20 -17.94 4.26
CA LEU A 78 -8.49 -17.48 3.71
C LEU A 78 -9.69 -17.92 4.57
N GLU A 79 -9.62 -19.10 5.19
CA GLU A 79 -10.67 -19.55 6.11
C GLU A 79 -10.66 -18.77 7.42
N ALA A 80 -9.48 -18.42 7.94
CA ALA A 80 -9.35 -17.57 9.12
C ALA A 80 -9.87 -16.15 8.86
N GLU A 81 -9.56 -15.59 7.68
CA GLU A 81 -10.04 -14.27 7.26
C GLU A 81 -11.56 -14.25 7.07
N ALA A 82 -12.13 -15.29 6.42
CA ALA A 82 -13.58 -15.42 6.28
C ALA A 82 -14.31 -15.48 7.64
N ARG A 83 -13.76 -16.23 8.60
CA ARG A 83 -14.31 -16.30 9.97
C ARG A 83 -14.18 -14.97 10.72
N ALA A 84 -13.10 -14.23 10.50
CA ALA A 84 -12.92 -12.90 11.09
C ALA A 84 -13.95 -11.90 10.53
N LEU A 85 -14.22 -11.94 9.22
CA LEU A 85 -15.24 -11.11 8.59
C LEU A 85 -16.66 -11.48 9.03
N GLU A 86 -16.98 -12.77 9.18
CA GLU A 86 -18.26 -13.21 9.74
C GLU A 86 -18.43 -12.75 11.20
N ALA A 87 -17.37 -12.87 12.02
CA ALA A 87 -17.39 -12.39 13.40
C ALA A 87 -17.58 -10.86 13.50
N LYS A 88 -16.99 -10.10 12.57
CA LYS A 88 -17.18 -8.65 12.46
C LYS A 88 -18.61 -8.28 12.07
N ALA A 89 -19.17 -8.95 11.07
CA ALA A 89 -20.56 -8.75 10.65
C ALA A 89 -21.55 -9.08 11.79
N GLU A 90 -21.33 -10.16 12.53
CA GLU A 90 -22.12 -10.50 13.71
C GLU A 90 -22.00 -9.44 14.82
N ALA A 91 -20.80 -8.90 15.06
CA ALA A 91 -20.59 -7.86 16.06
C ALA A 91 -21.30 -6.55 15.70
N GLU A 92 -21.23 -6.13 14.43
CA GLU A 92 -21.95 -4.96 13.92
C GLU A 92 -23.47 -5.15 14.01
N GLN A 93 -23.97 -6.34 13.66
CA GLN A 93 -25.40 -6.66 13.79
C GLN A 93 -25.86 -6.62 15.25
N ARG A 94 -25.10 -7.20 16.19
CA ARG A 94 -25.40 -7.13 17.63
C ARG A 94 -25.39 -5.70 18.15
N ALA A 95 -24.44 -4.88 17.70
CA ALA A 95 -24.40 -3.47 18.07
C ALA A 95 -25.64 -2.71 17.56
N ALA A 96 -26.06 -2.94 16.30
CA ALA A 96 -27.26 -2.33 15.75
C ALA A 96 -28.54 -2.76 16.50
N GLN A 97 -28.65 -4.04 16.85
CA GLN A 97 -29.76 -4.56 17.65
C GLN A 97 -29.80 -3.96 19.07
N ALA A 98 -28.64 -3.86 19.73
CA ALA A 98 -28.53 -3.24 21.05
C ALA A 98 -28.89 -1.75 21.01
N GLU A 99 -28.46 -1.01 19.99
CA GLU A 99 -28.83 0.39 19.76
C GLU A 99 -30.35 0.56 19.55
N SER A 100 -30.97 -0.32 18.78
CA SER A 100 -32.42 -0.32 18.57
C SER A 100 -33.18 -0.61 19.87
N ARG A 101 -32.76 -1.62 20.64
CA ARG A 101 -33.40 -1.97 21.91
C ARG A 101 -33.22 -0.88 22.96
N ALA A 102 -32.06 -0.22 23.01
CA ALA A 102 -31.82 0.90 23.90
C ALA A 102 -32.79 2.07 23.63
N ARG A 103 -33.06 2.38 22.35
CA ARG A 103 -34.06 3.40 21.98
C ARG A 103 -35.48 3.00 22.38
N GLN A 104 -35.86 1.74 22.16
CA GLN A 104 -37.17 1.24 22.62
C GLN A 104 -37.33 1.35 24.14
N LEU A 105 -36.29 1.00 24.90
CA LEU A 105 -36.31 1.14 26.37
C LEU A 105 -36.36 2.60 26.81
N GLU A 106 -35.73 3.52 26.08
CA GLU A 106 -35.86 4.97 26.34
C GLU A 106 -37.30 5.45 26.14
N ASP A 107 -37.97 4.98 25.09
CA ASP A 107 -39.38 5.29 24.82
C ASP A 107 -40.30 4.67 25.88
N GLU A 108 -40.08 3.39 26.23
CA GLU A 108 -40.81 2.68 27.30
C GLU A 108 -40.62 3.38 28.66
N LEU A 109 -39.40 3.84 28.98
CA LEU A 109 -39.10 4.62 30.19
C LEU A 109 -39.80 5.98 30.20
N ALA A 110 -39.90 6.65 29.05
CA ALA A 110 -40.61 7.92 28.95
C ALA A 110 -42.11 7.74 29.21
N ILE A 111 -42.73 6.71 28.62
CA ILE A 111 -44.14 6.35 28.84
C ILE A 111 -44.37 5.97 30.30
N ALA A 112 -43.53 5.09 30.88
CA ALA A 112 -43.66 4.67 32.28
C ALA A 112 -43.51 5.85 33.26
N LYS A 113 -42.64 6.83 32.97
CA LYS A 113 -42.52 8.06 33.78
C LYS A 113 -43.75 8.96 33.68
N GLU A 114 -44.41 9.00 32.52
CA GLU A 114 -45.64 9.76 32.31
C GLU A 114 -46.85 9.09 33.02
N GLU A 115 -46.92 7.76 32.97
CA GLU A 115 -47.91 6.95 33.70
C GLU A 115 -47.69 6.96 35.22
N ALA A 116 -46.44 7.06 35.68
CA ALA A 116 -46.04 7.16 37.09
C ALA A 116 -46.40 8.49 37.78
N GLY A 117 -47.22 9.34 37.16
CA GLY A 117 -47.81 10.53 37.80
C GLY A 117 -48.59 10.26 39.11
N GLY A 118 -48.73 8.98 39.51
CA GLY A 118 -49.13 8.53 40.85
C GLY A 118 -48.15 7.51 41.45
N ALA A 119 -48.10 7.45 42.79
CA ALA A 119 -47.18 6.62 43.59
C ALA A 119 -47.53 5.11 43.58
N ASP A 120 -47.49 4.47 42.41
CA ASP A 120 -47.66 3.02 42.30
C ASP A 120 -46.30 2.29 42.39
N PRO A 121 -46.04 1.51 43.44
CA PRO A 121 -44.76 0.83 43.64
C PRO A 121 -44.43 -0.22 42.55
N GLU A 122 -45.42 -0.75 41.82
CA GLU A 122 -45.16 -1.65 40.69
C GLU A 122 -44.54 -0.91 39.49
N VAL A 123 -44.95 0.33 39.24
CA VAL A 123 -44.40 1.17 38.16
C VAL A 123 -42.99 1.64 38.52
N GLU A 124 -42.75 1.96 39.79
CA GLU A 124 -41.43 2.35 40.29
C GLU A 124 -40.42 1.19 40.23
N GLN A 125 -40.87 -0.05 40.44
CA GLN A 125 -40.02 -1.23 40.26
C GLN A 125 -39.70 -1.49 38.78
N LYS A 126 -40.68 -1.41 37.88
CA LYS A 126 -40.44 -1.52 36.43
C LYS A 126 -39.47 -0.46 35.92
N LEU A 127 -39.56 0.77 36.44
CA LEU A 127 -38.64 1.86 36.13
C LEU A 127 -37.19 1.50 36.49
N LYS A 128 -36.97 0.91 37.66
CA LYS A 128 -35.63 0.45 38.09
C LYS A 128 -35.10 -0.70 37.23
N ASP A 129 -35.97 -1.65 36.87
CA ASP A 129 -35.59 -2.80 36.05
C ASP A 129 -35.20 -2.33 34.64
N LEU A 130 -35.97 -1.42 34.02
CA LEU A 130 -35.66 -0.84 32.71
C LEU A 130 -34.38 0.02 32.73
N GLU A 131 -34.14 0.78 33.80
CA GLU A 131 -32.88 1.54 33.96
C GLU A 131 -31.67 0.60 34.09
N ALA A 132 -31.83 -0.54 34.76
CA ALA A 132 -30.78 -1.57 34.85
C ALA A 132 -30.52 -2.24 33.48
N ASP A 133 -31.57 -2.59 32.76
CA ASP A 133 -31.47 -3.19 31.42
C ASP A 133 -30.80 -2.23 30.42
N LYS A 134 -31.13 -0.94 30.48
CA LYS A 134 -30.47 0.10 29.67
C LYS A 134 -28.97 0.16 29.97
N ALA A 135 -28.58 0.19 31.25
CA ALA A 135 -27.17 0.25 31.62
C ALA A 135 -26.39 -0.98 31.15
N GLN A 136 -27.00 -2.17 31.19
CA GLN A 136 -26.39 -3.40 30.68
C GLN A 136 -26.21 -3.35 29.15
N LEU A 137 -27.21 -2.88 28.40
CA LEU A 137 -27.13 -2.76 26.94
C LEU A 137 -26.10 -1.73 26.48
N GLU A 138 -25.95 -0.62 27.20
CA GLU A 138 -24.89 0.36 26.94
C GLU A 138 -23.49 -0.25 27.12
N GLN A 139 -23.32 -1.12 28.13
CA GLN A 139 -22.07 -1.84 28.37
C GLN A 139 -21.79 -2.87 27.26
N ASP A 140 -22.79 -3.63 26.83
CA ASP A 140 -22.67 -4.63 25.76
C ASP A 140 -22.36 -3.96 24.41
N LEU A 141 -22.97 -2.81 24.13
CA LEU A 141 -22.68 -1.99 22.94
C LEU A 141 -21.24 -1.47 22.95
N ALA A 142 -20.76 -0.99 24.08
CA ALA A 142 -19.38 -0.53 24.21
C ALA A 142 -18.38 -1.68 23.97
N ALA A 143 -18.67 -2.88 24.48
CA ALA A 143 -17.86 -4.08 24.24
C ALA A 143 -17.88 -4.50 22.76
N ALA A 144 -19.05 -4.49 22.11
CA ALA A 144 -19.17 -4.81 20.68
C ALA A 144 -18.40 -3.83 19.79
N LYS A 145 -18.47 -2.52 20.09
CA LYS A 145 -17.71 -1.49 19.36
C LYS A 145 -16.20 -1.63 19.54
N ALA A 146 -15.74 -1.97 20.75
CA ALA A 146 -14.33 -2.24 21.00
C ALA A 146 -13.82 -3.44 20.17
N ALA A 147 -14.58 -4.54 20.14
CA ALA A 147 -14.25 -5.71 19.33
C ALA A 147 -14.22 -5.42 17.82
N ALA A 148 -15.11 -4.57 17.32
CA ALA A 148 -15.11 -4.12 15.92
C ALA A 148 -13.89 -3.23 15.59
N ALA A 149 -13.43 -2.41 16.54
CA ALA A 149 -12.23 -1.59 16.35
C ALA A 149 -10.94 -2.43 16.33
N ASP A 150 -10.85 -3.45 17.19
CA ASP A 150 -9.70 -4.35 17.25
C ASP A 150 -9.55 -5.19 15.97
N THR A 151 -10.68 -5.59 15.36
CA THR A 151 -10.67 -6.29 14.06
C THR A 151 -10.28 -5.39 12.89
N ALA A 152 -10.75 -4.14 12.85
CA ALA A 152 -10.33 -3.17 11.83
C ALA A 152 -8.80 -2.87 11.89
N LYS A 153 -8.23 -2.84 13.08
CA LYS A 153 -6.78 -2.70 13.27
C LYS A 153 -6.00 -3.93 12.77
N LEU A 154 -6.61 -5.12 12.85
CA LEU A 154 -6.06 -6.36 12.32
C LEU A 154 -6.06 -6.36 10.78
N ASP A 155 -7.10 -5.83 10.15
CA ASP A 155 -7.17 -5.63 8.69
C ASP A 155 -6.04 -4.68 8.21
N GLU A 156 -5.81 -3.59 8.94
CA GLU A 156 -4.74 -2.61 8.64
C GLU A 156 -3.35 -3.25 8.71
N LEU A 157 -3.05 -3.97 9.79
CA LEU A 157 -1.77 -4.67 9.96
C LEU A 157 -1.53 -5.76 8.91
N THR A 158 -2.59 -6.45 8.48
CA THR A 158 -2.51 -7.43 7.39
C THR A 158 -2.12 -6.75 6.08
N GLY A 159 -2.76 -5.63 5.73
CA GLY A 159 -2.42 -4.87 4.53
C GLY A 159 -1.01 -4.24 4.57
N GLU A 160 -0.51 -3.86 5.75
CA GLU A 160 0.89 -3.44 5.91
C GLU A 160 1.87 -4.60 5.69
N ASN A 161 1.55 -5.81 6.17
CA ASN A 161 2.38 -6.99 5.99
C ASN A 161 2.52 -7.37 4.51
N GLU A 162 1.42 -7.35 3.75
CA GLU A 162 1.44 -7.60 2.30
C GLU A 162 2.33 -6.60 1.54
N LYS A 163 2.27 -5.32 1.90
CA LYS A 163 3.15 -4.29 1.31
C LYS A 163 4.61 -4.55 1.63
N LEU A 164 4.93 -4.93 2.87
CA LEU A 164 6.30 -5.27 3.26
C LEU A 164 6.82 -6.51 2.52
N GLN A 165 5.99 -7.53 2.34
CA GLN A 165 6.36 -8.72 1.55
C GLN A 165 6.65 -8.38 0.08
N ALA A 166 5.83 -7.51 -0.54
CA ALA A 166 6.09 -7.04 -1.89
C ALA A 166 7.42 -6.26 -2.00
N GLN A 167 7.74 -5.43 -1.01
CA GLN A 167 9.02 -4.70 -0.95
C GLN A 167 10.23 -5.64 -0.77
N VAL A 168 10.11 -6.67 0.07
CA VAL A 168 11.17 -7.66 0.25
C VAL A 168 11.46 -8.38 -1.06
N LYS A 169 10.43 -8.79 -1.78
CA LYS A 169 10.57 -9.44 -3.09
C LYS A 169 11.26 -8.55 -4.11
N ASP A 170 10.87 -7.27 -4.19
CA ASP A 170 11.52 -6.30 -5.09
C ASP A 170 13.01 -6.12 -4.76
N LEU A 171 13.35 -6.03 -3.47
CA LEU A 171 14.74 -5.97 -3.03
C LEU A 171 15.53 -7.24 -3.37
N GLU A 172 14.93 -8.42 -3.26
CA GLU A 172 15.57 -9.69 -3.64
C GLU A 172 15.85 -9.75 -5.15
N ASP A 173 14.91 -9.30 -5.98
CA ASP A 173 15.07 -9.22 -7.44
C ASP A 173 16.19 -8.22 -7.81
N GLN A 174 16.23 -7.04 -7.16
CA GLN A 174 17.32 -6.07 -7.34
C GLN A 174 18.68 -6.65 -6.94
N LEU A 175 18.75 -7.40 -5.84
CA LEU A 175 19.99 -8.01 -5.34
C LEU A 175 20.49 -9.10 -6.30
N LYS A 176 19.58 -9.88 -6.88
CA LYS A 176 19.92 -10.84 -7.94
C LYS A 176 20.48 -10.14 -9.17
N LEU A 177 19.82 -9.07 -9.62
CA LEU A 177 20.25 -8.31 -10.80
C LEU A 177 21.62 -7.64 -10.56
N ALA A 178 21.87 -7.15 -9.36
CA ALA A 178 23.17 -6.60 -8.97
C ALA A 178 24.29 -7.68 -8.95
N LYS A 179 23.98 -8.90 -8.53
CA LYS A 179 24.93 -10.03 -8.57
C LYS A 179 25.26 -10.43 -9.99
N GLU A 180 24.26 -10.57 -10.85
CA GLU A 180 24.45 -10.89 -12.28
C GLU A 180 25.28 -9.80 -12.99
N ALA A 181 25.08 -8.53 -12.63
CA ALA A 181 25.89 -7.43 -13.14
C ALA A 181 27.34 -7.47 -12.63
N ALA A 182 27.55 -7.84 -11.36
CA ALA A 182 28.89 -7.98 -10.79
C ALA A 182 29.67 -9.15 -11.44
N GLU A 183 29.01 -10.28 -11.68
CA GLU A 183 29.59 -11.45 -12.37
C GLU A 183 29.99 -11.11 -13.82
N GLN A 184 29.19 -10.33 -14.53
CA GLN A 184 29.54 -9.83 -15.86
C GLN A 184 30.76 -8.88 -15.85
N VAL A 185 30.93 -8.09 -14.80
CA VAL A 185 32.12 -7.23 -14.65
C VAL A 185 33.37 -8.08 -14.40
N GLU A 186 33.24 -9.12 -13.57
CA GLU A 186 34.34 -10.05 -13.27
C GLU A 186 34.78 -10.85 -14.51
N GLU A 187 33.85 -11.33 -15.34
CA GLU A 187 34.17 -11.97 -16.63
C GLU A 187 34.90 -11.02 -17.61
N ILE A 188 34.57 -9.73 -17.58
CA ILE A 188 35.25 -8.72 -18.40
C ILE A 188 36.66 -8.43 -17.87
N GLU A 189 36.85 -8.44 -16.54
CA GLU A 189 38.17 -8.25 -15.91
C GLU A 189 39.08 -9.47 -16.11
N GLU A 190 38.58 -10.71 -16.02
CA GLU A 190 39.38 -11.93 -16.28
C GLU A 190 39.79 -12.07 -17.75
N ALA A 191 39.00 -11.54 -18.70
CA ALA A 191 39.30 -11.54 -20.12
C ALA A 191 40.25 -10.41 -20.58
N ALA A 192 40.68 -9.53 -19.66
CA ALA A 192 41.52 -8.39 -20.01
C ALA A 192 42.99 -8.81 -20.20
N GLU A 193 43.52 -8.61 -21.42
CA GLU A 193 44.96 -8.74 -21.69
C GLU A 193 45.78 -7.83 -20.74
N PRO A 194 46.94 -8.30 -20.24
CA PRO A 194 47.76 -7.52 -19.31
C PRO A 194 48.16 -6.18 -19.93
N VAL A 195 48.12 -5.11 -19.14
CA VAL A 195 48.58 -3.79 -19.56
C VAL A 195 50.04 -3.87 -19.96
N THR A 196 50.36 -3.45 -21.19
CA THR A 196 51.73 -3.43 -21.67
C THR A 196 52.39 -2.08 -21.46
N ASP A 197 53.73 -2.05 -21.36
CA ASP A 197 54.53 -0.82 -21.41
C ASP A 197 54.26 0.05 -22.65
N SER A 198 53.81 -0.57 -23.75
CA SER A 198 53.42 0.16 -24.96
C SER A 198 52.12 0.93 -24.74
N ASP A 199 51.15 0.33 -24.05
CA ASP A 199 49.86 0.95 -23.73
C ASP A 199 50.05 2.15 -22.79
N LEU A 200 50.88 2.02 -21.75
CA LEU A 200 51.22 3.12 -20.83
C LEU A 200 51.91 4.29 -21.56
N ARG A 201 52.85 3.98 -22.47
CA ARG A 201 53.51 5.00 -23.30
C ARG A 201 52.57 5.65 -24.32
N HIS A 202 51.58 4.93 -24.81
CA HIS A 202 50.56 5.49 -25.70
C HIS A 202 49.62 6.42 -24.93
N ALA A 203 49.17 6.02 -23.74
CA ALA A 203 48.34 6.84 -22.87
C ALA A 203 49.03 8.16 -22.50
N ARG A 204 50.31 8.11 -22.07
CA ARG A 204 51.09 9.33 -21.79
C ARG A 204 51.18 10.27 -23.00
N ARG A 205 51.46 9.74 -24.19
CA ARG A 205 51.53 10.53 -25.43
C ARG A 205 50.19 11.19 -25.79
N LEU A 206 49.08 10.49 -25.58
CA LEU A 206 47.75 11.04 -25.81
C LEU A 206 47.41 12.13 -24.78
N ALA A 207 47.70 11.89 -23.50
CA ALA A 207 47.52 12.91 -22.46
C ALA A 207 48.35 14.16 -22.76
N GLU A 208 49.61 13.99 -23.14
CA GLU A 208 50.52 15.08 -23.51
C GLU A 208 49.98 15.88 -24.69
N ALA A 209 49.61 15.22 -25.80
CA ALA A 209 49.07 15.91 -26.97
C ALA A 209 47.80 16.71 -26.68
N PHE A 210 46.85 16.13 -25.94
CA PHE A 210 45.60 16.83 -25.61
C PHE A 210 45.81 17.97 -24.60
N LEU A 211 46.73 17.81 -23.65
CA LEU A 211 47.05 18.87 -22.70
C LEU A 211 47.87 19.98 -23.36
N GLU A 212 48.82 19.67 -24.25
CA GLU A 212 49.54 20.68 -25.02
C GLU A 212 48.56 21.54 -25.84
N GLU A 213 47.58 20.92 -26.50
CA GLU A 213 46.54 21.65 -27.23
C GLU A 213 45.76 22.60 -26.32
N VAL A 214 45.35 22.16 -25.13
CA VAL A 214 44.60 22.99 -24.17
C VAL A 214 45.44 24.17 -23.66
N PHE A 215 46.73 23.98 -23.38
CA PHE A 215 47.57 25.04 -22.84
C PHE A 215 48.09 26.02 -23.92
N MET A 216 48.26 25.56 -25.17
CA MET A 216 48.69 26.38 -26.31
C MET A 216 47.57 27.20 -26.95
N ASP A 217 46.30 26.81 -26.79
CA ASP A 217 45.17 27.53 -27.39
C ASP A 217 45.07 28.98 -26.89
N ASP A 218 45.47 29.22 -25.63
CA ASP A 218 45.61 30.56 -25.05
C ASP A 218 46.74 30.56 -24.00
N GLU A 219 47.99 30.72 -24.46
CA GLU A 219 49.21 30.68 -23.64
C GLU A 219 49.19 31.75 -22.52
N GLU A 220 48.65 32.94 -22.79
CA GLU A 220 48.57 34.01 -21.80
C GLU A 220 47.60 33.65 -20.66
N LYS A 221 46.41 33.14 -21.01
CA LYS A 221 45.42 32.64 -20.04
C LYS A 221 45.99 31.46 -19.24
N SER A 222 46.68 30.54 -19.91
CA SER A 222 47.27 29.35 -19.29
C SER A 222 48.39 29.70 -18.30
N ASN A 223 49.34 30.55 -18.69
CA ASN A 223 50.42 31.01 -17.82
C ASN A 223 49.89 31.79 -16.61
N LYS A 224 48.87 32.62 -16.81
CA LYS A 224 48.21 33.33 -15.70
C LYS A 224 47.52 32.36 -14.75
N ALA A 225 46.81 31.37 -15.28
CA ALA A 225 46.15 30.34 -14.46
C ALA A 225 47.15 29.46 -13.69
N ILE A 226 48.33 29.20 -14.26
CA ILE A 226 49.43 28.51 -13.57
C ILE A 226 49.98 29.38 -12.45
N ALA A 227 50.28 30.65 -12.72
CA ALA A 227 50.82 31.58 -11.72
C ALA A 227 49.87 31.78 -10.53
N ASP A 228 48.57 31.76 -10.79
CA ASP A 228 47.52 31.90 -9.78
C ASP A 228 47.13 30.56 -9.11
N ASP A 229 47.74 29.43 -9.49
CA ASP A 229 47.40 28.06 -9.06
C ASP A 229 45.92 27.70 -9.24
N LYS A 230 45.32 28.13 -10.36
CA LYS A 230 43.88 27.98 -10.67
C LYS A 230 43.61 27.33 -12.03
N VAL A 231 44.58 26.59 -12.56
CA VAL A 231 44.51 25.92 -13.86
C VAL A 231 43.22 25.11 -14.06
N GLU A 232 42.85 24.29 -13.07
CA GLU A 232 41.65 23.43 -13.16
C GLU A 232 40.33 24.22 -13.14
N GLN A 233 40.32 25.41 -12.54
CA GLN A 233 39.14 26.28 -12.49
C GLN A 233 39.03 27.13 -13.77
N VAL A 234 40.17 27.63 -14.26
CA VAL A 234 40.21 28.55 -15.41
C VAL A 234 40.06 27.80 -16.74
N LEU A 235 40.55 26.56 -16.81
CA LEU A 235 40.51 25.69 -18.00
C LEU A 235 39.57 24.49 -17.81
N GLU A 236 38.61 24.56 -16.88
CA GLU A 236 37.74 23.43 -16.52
C GLU A 236 37.04 22.81 -17.75
N LYS A 237 36.54 23.65 -18.66
CA LYS A 237 35.78 23.19 -19.84
C LYS A 237 36.70 22.53 -20.85
N GLU A 238 37.85 23.13 -21.10
CA GLU A 238 38.87 22.69 -22.05
C GLU A 238 39.51 21.37 -21.57
N LEU A 239 39.91 21.31 -20.29
CA LEU A 239 40.43 20.10 -19.64
C LEU A 239 39.37 19.00 -19.58
N GLY A 240 38.11 19.33 -19.28
CA GLY A 240 37.02 18.36 -19.27
C GLY A 240 36.71 17.77 -20.65
N ALA A 241 36.80 18.59 -21.72
CA ALA A 241 36.63 18.12 -23.09
C ALA A 241 37.81 17.23 -23.52
N ALA A 242 39.03 17.65 -23.23
CA ALA A 242 40.25 16.91 -23.53
C ALA A 242 40.30 15.57 -22.77
N TYR A 243 39.93 15.55 -21.49
CA TYR A 243 39.86 14.32 -20.69
C TYR A 243 38.85 13.32 -21.25
N LYS A 244 37.68 13.78 -21.73
CA LYS A 244 36.70 12.90 -22.39
C LYS A 244 37.27 12.26 -23.66
N GLN A 245 38.07 12.98 -24.44
CA GLN A 245 38.74 12.43 -25.62
C GLN A 245 39.84 11.43 -25.24
N TYR A 246 40.60 11.73 -24.19
CA TYR A 246 41.58 10.83 -23.61
C TYR A 246 40.94 9.50 -23.16
N VAL A 247 39.87 9.56 -22.37
CA VAL A 247 39.16 8.37 -21.84
C VAL A 247 38.61 7.48 -22.96
N LYS A 248 38.14 8.07 -24.07
CA LYS A 248 37.64 7.31 -25.23
C LYS A 248 38.73 6.52 -25.97
N ARG A 249 39.99 6.96 -25.87
CA ARG A 249 41.12 6.41 -26.64
C ARG A 249 42.06 5.55 -25.79
N VAL A 250 41.92 5.57 -24.46
CA VAL A 250 42.76 4.81 -23.53
C VAL A 250 41.98 3.67 -22.88
N LYS A 251 42.56 2.46 -22.95
CA LYS A 251 41.98 1.24 -22.37
C LYS A 251 41.64 1.44 -20.88
N PRO A 252 40.51 0.89 -20.38
CA PRO A 252 40.13 1.00 -18.97
C PRO A 252 41.21 0.50 -17.99
N ALA A 253 41.83 -0.63 -18.27
CA ALA A 253 42.90 -1.20 -17.42
C ALA A 253 44.09 -0.25 -17.24
N VAL A 254 44.49 0.46 -18.31
CA VAL A 254 45.57 1.46 -18.28
C VAL A 254 45.20 2.68 -17.43
N ARG A 255 43.91 3.01 -17.32
CA ARG A 255 43.43 4.11 -16.48
C ARG A 255 43.40 3.75 -14.99
N ALA A 256 43.25 2.46 -14.67
CA ALA A 256 43.18 1.97 -13.29
C ALA A 256 44.56 1.86 -12.60
N GLU A 257 45.64 1.59 -13.35
CA GLU A 257 47.00 1.38 -12.80
C GLU A 257 47.74 2.67 -12.39
N GLY A 258 47.22 3.85 -12.74
CA GLY A 258 47.86 5.14 -12.47
C GLY A 258 47.60 6.12 -13.60
N SER A 259 46.80 7.15 -13.32
CA SER A 259 46.30 8.11 -14.29
C SER A 259 47.43 8.90 -14.95
N ALA A 260 47.93 8.41 -16.10
CA ALA A 260 48.89 9.11 -16.94
C ALA A 260 48.45 10.55 -17.29
N TRP A 261 47.13 10.79 -17.29
CA TRP A 261 46.54 12.11 -17.42
C TRP A 261 46.93 13.06 -16.27
N GLU A 262 46.79 12.64 -15.02
CA GLU A 262 47.12 13.44 -13.85
C GLU A 262 48.63 13.70 -13.73
N GLU A 263 49.45 12.67 -14.00
CA GLU A 263 50.91 12.82 -14.05
C GLU A 263 51.32 13.87 -15.09
N THR A 264 50.73 13.80 -16.28
CA THR A 264 51.04 14.71 -17.38
C THR A 264 50.52 16.11 -17.10
N LEU A 265 49.30 16.25 -16.56
CA LEU A 265 48.75 17.54 -16.17
C LEU A 265 49.62 18.21 -15.09
N ALA A 266 50.08 17.45 -14.09
CA ALA A 266 51.00 17.96 -13.08
C ALA A 266 52.36 18.37 -13.66
N ALA A 267 52.85 17.68 -14.70
CA ALA A 267 54.05 18.08 -15.43
C ALA A 267 53.83 19.36 -16.25
N MET A 268 52.68 19.49 -16.91
CA MET A 268 52.31 20.68 -17.70
C MET A 268 52.20 21.94 -16.85
N LYS A 269 51.66 21.84 -15.63
CA LYS A 269 51.60 22.95 -14.67
C LYS A 269 52.98 23.48 -14.23
N LYS A 270 54.05 22.71 -14.43
CA LYS A 270 55.43 23.11 -14.09
C LYS A 270 56.17 23.76 -15.26
N ARG A 271 55.58 23.76 -16.46
CA ARG A 271 56.15 24.34 -17.67
C ARG A 271 55.65 25.77 -17.83
N SER A 272 56.49 26.64 -18.40
CA SER A 272 56.02 27.90 -18.98
C SER A 272 55.51 27.61 -20.38
N TRP A 273 54.33 28.11 -20.70
CA TRP A 273 53.69 27.95 -22.00
C TRP A 273 53.96 29.16 -22.88
#